data_AF-A0A9E1QRY1-F1
#
_entry.id   AF-A0A9E1QRY1-F1
#
_cell.length_a   1.000
_cell.length_b   1.000
_cell.length_c   1.000
_cell.angle_alpha   90.00
_cell.angle_beta   90.00
_cell.angle_gamma   90.00
#
_symmetry.space_group_name_H-M   'P 1'
#
loop_
_entity.id
_entity.type
_entity.pdbx_description
1 polymer ?
#
loop_
_entity_poly.entity_id
_entity_poly.type
_entity_poly.pdbx_seq_one_letter_code
_entity_poly.pdbx_strand_id
1 'polypeptide(L)'
;MMFAKYKTIFCDSVQALEYAYQNGLPKSAIVKSSAPAMLWDKKININNIEARWTTGELEKFQEGVQELTECVFDSILSIPGVEREIALSVTDAVYRFQKIIYKAACLDESDFTDPRLFIYVDGETGPSGNIMNSPWDQLLSPNPLFSMVNYTLRNDNWNQLTTQGISYWSRYKIAGFETIVY
;
A
#
# COMPACT_ATOMS: atom_id res chain seq x y z
N MET A 1 12.91 -13.82 -23.27
CA MET A 1 12.95 -12.74 -22.27
C MET A 1 11.85 -12.99 -21.25
N MET A 2 12.16 -12.95 -19.96
CA MET A 2 11.29 -13.45 -18.88
C MET A 2 9.98 -12.66 -18.73
N PHE A 3 10.03 -11.34 -18.93
CA PHE A 3 8.88 -10.46 -18.66
C PHE A 3 8.17 -9.91 -19.92
N ALA A 4 8.54 -10.38 -21.11
CA ALA A 4 8.02 -9.85 -22.38
C ALA A 4 6.50 -10.02 -22.57
N LYS A 5 5.89 -10.97 -21.85
CA LYS A 5 4.44 -11.26 -21.93
C LYS A 5 3.56 -10.28 -21.14
N TYR A 6 4.14 -9.49 -20.23
CA TYR A 6 3.36 -8.59 -19.38
C TYR A 6 3.25 -7.20 -20.02
N LYS A 7 2.01 -6.75 -20.20
CA LYS A 7 1.69 -5.40 -20.67
C LYS A 7 1.46 -4.41 -19.53
N THR A 8 1.07 -4.92 -18.37
CA THR A 8 0.79 -4.13 -17.15
C THR A 8 1.50 -4.78 -15.98
N ILE A 9 2.19 -3.97 -15.19
CA ILE A 9 2.92 -4.41 -14.01
C ILE A 9 2.63 -3.51 -12.80
N PHE A 10 2.80 -4.05 -11.61
CA PHE A 10 2.78 -3.33 -10.34
C PHE A 10 4.22 -3.26 -9.81
N CYS A 11 4.71 -2.05 -9.56
CA CYS A 11 6.08 -1.86 -9.08
C CYS A 11 6.20 -0.49 -8.40
N ASP A 12 6.61 -0.48 -7.14
CA ASP A 12 6.75 0.74 -6.34
C ASP A 12 8.23 1.18 -6.16
N SER A 13 9.17 0.55 -6.87
CA SER A 13 10.61 0.87 -6.82
C SER A 13 11.22 1.11 -8.20
N VAL A 14 11.93 2.23 -8.34
CA VAL A 14 12.66 2.59 -9.57
C VAL A 14 13.73 1.54 -9.89
N GLN A 15 14.42 1.04 -8.87
CA GLN A 15 15.47 0.04 -9.02
C GLN A 15 14.90 -1.31 -9.50
N ALA A 16 13.77 -1.71 -8.92
CA ALA A 16 13.07 -2.93 -9.28
C ALA A 16 12.47 -2.85 -10.69
N LEU A 17 11.97 -1.67 -11.10
CA LEU A 17 11.50 -1.42 -12.45
C LEU A 17 12.65 -1.52 -13.48
N GLU A 18 13.82 -0.97 -13.17
CA GLU A 18 14.98 -1.07 -14.08
C GLU A 18 15.46 -2.52 -14.23
N TYR A 19 15.46 -3.29 -13.14
CA TYR A 19 15.66 -4.74 -13.19
C TYR A 19 14.64 -5.43 -14.12
N ALA A 20 13.36 -5.08 -14.05
CA ALA A 20 12.33 -5.65 -14.91
C ALA A 20 12.62 -5.38 -16.40
N TYR A 21 13.02 -4.16 -16.74
CA TYR A 21 13.38 -3.79 -18.10
C TYR A 21 14.59 -4.57 -18.61
N GLN A 22 15.62 -4.75 -17.79
CA GLN A 22 16.79 -5.56 -18.12
C GLN A 22 16.43 -7.04 -18.36
N ASN A 23 15.35 -7.52 -17.74
CA ASN A 23 14.82 -8.87 -17.91
C ASN A 23 13.72 -8.97 -19.00
N GLY A 24 13.61 -7.93 -19.83
CA GLY A 24 12.82 -7.91 -21.05
C GLY A 24 11.36 -7.50 -20.88
N LEU A 25 11.03 -6.77 -19.83
CA LEU A 25 9.79 -6.00 -19.77
C LEU A 25 9.81 -4.94 -20.89
N PRO A 26 8.76 -4.81 -21.71
CA PRO A 26 8.69 -3.74 -22.71
C PRO A 26 8.72 -2.36 -22.05
N LYS A 27 9.49 -1.41 -22.58
CA LYS A 27 9.51 -0.01 -22.10
C LYS A 27 8.15 0.70 -22.28
N SER A 28 7.27 0.14 -23.10
CA SER A 28 5.88 0.57 -23.29
C SER A 28 4.88 -0.08 -22.32
N ALA A 29 5.32 -1.00 -21.45
CA ALA A 29 4.44 -1.62 -20.47
C ALA A 29 3.91 -0.57 -19.49
N ILE A 30 2.65 -0.67 -19.12
CA ILE A 30 1.99 0.17 -18.13
C ILE A 30 2.52 -0.24 -16.75
N VAL A 31 3.03 0.72 -15.99
CA VAL A 31 3.51 0.53 -14.62
C VAL A 31 2.50 1.19 -13.69
N LYS A 32 1.73 0.39 -12.96
CA LYS A 32 0.84 0.86 -11.90
C LYS A 32 1.66 1.03 -10.61
N SER A 33 1.67 2.23 -10.05
CA SER A 33 2.40 2.54 -8.81
C SER A 33 1.66 3.60 -8.00
N SER A 34 1.89 3.61 -6.69
CA SER A 34 1.49 4.70 -5.78
C SER A 34 2.71 5.39 -5.14
N ALA A 35 3.92 4.91 -5.42
CA ALA A 35 5.14 5.41 -4.79
C ALA A 35 5.54 6.79 -5.32
N PRO A 36 5.79 7.78 -4.44
CA PRO A 36 6.22 9.11 -4.88
C PRO A 36 7.45 9.11 -5.78
N ALA A 37 8.44 8.25 -5.49
CA ALA A 37 9.66 8.13 -6.29
C ALA A 37 9.39 7.69 -7.74
N MET A 38 8.38 6.85 -7.95
CA MET A 38 7.96 6.41 -9.29
C MET A 38 7.20 7.50 -10.04
N LEU A 39 6.38 8.26 -9.32
CA LEU A 39 5.51 9.30 -9.89
C LEU A 39 6.25 10.62 -10.17
N TRP A 40 7.36 10.88 -9.48
CA TRP A 40 8.13 12.12 -9.60
C TRP A 40 8.72 12.33 -11.00
N ASP A 41 9.21 11.26 -11.63
CA ASP A 41 9.89 11.30 -12.94
C ASP A 41 8.92 11.43 -14.13
N LYS A 42 7.60 11.48 -13.86
CA LYS A 42 6.50 11.71 -14.84
C LYS A 42 6.63 10.92 -16.15
N LYS A 43 7.16 9.68 -16.10
CA LYS A 43 7.24 8.83 -17.29
C LYS A 43 5.83 8.49 -17.76
N ILE A 44 5.59 8.60 -19.07
CA ILE A 44 4.25 8.47 -19.65
C ILE A 44 3.59 7.11 -19.41
N ASN A 45 4.39 6.07 -19.17
CA ASN A 45 3.91 4.71 -18.93
C ASN A 45 3.80 4.36 -17.44
N ILE A 46 4.17 5.28 -16.52
CA ILE A 46 3.96 5.11 -15.08
C ILE A 46 2.68 5.82 -14.69
N ASN A 47 1.70 5.05 -14.26
CA ASN A 47 0.38 5.53 -13.90
C ASN A 47 0.22 5.50 -12.38
N ASN A 48 -0.20 6.64 -11.82
CA ASN A 48 -0.66 6.68 -10.44
C ASN A 48 -1.92 5.85 -10.31
N ILE A 49 -1.81 4.68 -9.69
CA ILE A 49 -2.96 3.77 -9.52
C ILE A 49 -4.02 4.37 -8.59
N GLU A 50 -3.62 5.20 -7.64
CA GLU A 50 -4.54 5.85 -6.69
C GLU A 50 -5.28 7.04 -7.29
N ALA A 51 -4.90 7.49 -8.50
CA ALA A 51 -5.62 8.53 -9.22
C ALA A 51 -7.04 8.11 -9.64
N ARG A 52 -7.40 6.84 -9.44
CA ARG A 52 -8.80 6.38 -9.51
C ARG A 52 -9.71 7.19 -8.59
N TRP A 53 -9.22 7.57 -7.41
CA TRP A 53 -10.02 8.30 -6.43
C TRP A 53 -10.06 9.78 -6.78
N THR A 54 -11.26 10.32 -6.98
CA THR A 54 -11.45 11.76 -6.95
C THR A 54 -11.40 12.27 -5.50
N THR A 55 -11.09 13.55 -5.31
CA THR A 55 -11.07 14.17 -3.98
C THR A 55 -12.40 13.99 -3.24
N GLY A 56 -13.53 14.18 -3.93
CA GLY A 56 -14.85 14.05 -3.32
C GLY A 56 -15.25 12.61 -2.98
N GLU A 57 -14.77 11.61 -3.74
CA GLU A 57 -14.97 10.20 -3.36
C GLU A 57 -14.11 9.82 -2.16
N LEU A 58 -12.87 10.34 -2.09
CA LEU A 58 -11.98 10.08 -0.98
C LEU A 58 -12.51 10.68 0.33
N GLU A 59 -13.03 11.91 0.28
CA GLU A 59 -13.67 12.58 1.42
C GLU A 59 -14.86 11.75 1.93
N LYS A 60 -15.79 11.37 1.05
CA LYS A 60 -16.92 10.52 1.42
C LYS A 60 -16.49 9.17 1.99
N PHE A 61 -15.47 8.54 1.41
CA PHE A 61 -14.93 7.29 1.91
C PHE A 61 -14.40 7.47 3.33
N GLN A 62 -13.59 8.51 3.57
CA GLN A 62 -12.99 8.80 4.88
C GLN A 62 -14.04 9.14 5.95
N GLU A 63 -15.04 9.96 5.61
CA GLU A 63 -16.16 10.28 6.52
C GLU A 63 -16.93 9.01 6.91
N GLY A 64 -17.21 8.14 5.94
CA GLY A 64 -17.92 6.87 6.18
C GLY A 64 -17.14 5.88 7.06
N VAL A 65 -15.80 5.96 7.10
CA VAL A 65 -14.99 5.10 7.99
C VAL A 65 -15.32 5.40 9.46
N GLN A 66 -15.46 6.68 9.83
CA GLN A 66 -15.78 7.04 11.21
C GLN A 66 -17.14 6.48 11.63
N GLU A 67 -18.17 6.77 10.85
CA GLU A 67 -19.54 6.28 11.11
C GLU A 67 -19.57 4.75 11.22
N LEU A 68 -18.91 4.04 10.29
CA LEU A 68 -18.79 2.59 10.34
C LEU A 68 -18.15 2.10 11.64
N THR A 69 -17.03 2.72 12.06
CA THR A 69 -16.31 2.28 13.26
C THR A 69 -17.11 2.51 14.54
N GLU A 70 -17.84 3.62 14.64
CA GLU A 70 -18.74 3.93 15.75
C GLU A 70 -19.90 2.92 15.78
N CYS A 71 -20.56 2.68 14.65
CA CYS A 71 -21.64 1.70 14.54
C CYS A 71 -21.19 0.29 14.93
N VAL A 72 -20.01 -0.15 14.48
CA VAL A 72 -19.46 -1.48 14.84
C VAL A 72 -19.16 -1.53 16.33
N PHE A 73 -18.53 -0.50 16.89
CA PHE A 73 -18.20 -0.45 18.31
C PHE A 73 -19.45 -0.59 19.18
N ASP A 74 -20.47 0.23 18.92
CA ASP A 74 -21.73 0.22 19.68
C ASP A 74 -22.48 -1.11 19.51
N SER A 75 -22.47 -1.67 18.30
CA SER A 75 -23.08 -2.98 18.02
C SER A 75 -22.42 -4.09 18.82
N ILE A 76 -21.10 -4.13 18.88
CA ILE A 76 -20.36 -5.16 19.64
C ILE A 76 -20.53 -4.96 21.14
N LEU A 77 -20.49 -3.72 21.62
CA LEU A 77 -20.67 -3.40 23.04
C LEU A 77 -22.09 -3.72 23.54
N SER A 78 -23.08 -3.73 22.65
CA SER A 78 -24.46 -4.10 23.00
C SER A 78 -24.64 -5.59 23.31
N ILE A 79 -23.65 -6.44 23.00
CA ILE A 79 -23.73 -7.89 23.23
C ILE A 79 -23.49 -8.18 24.72
N PRO A 80 -24.41 -8.86 25.42
CA PRO A 80 -24.24 -9.18 26.83
C PRO A 80 -22.95 -9.95 27.13
N GLY A 81 -22.17 -9.45 28.08
CA GLY A 81 -20.90 -10.07 28.50
C GLY A 81 -19.68 -9.68 27.66
N VAL A 82 -19.83 -8.82 26.65
CA VAL A 82 -18.70 -8.26 25.90
C VAL A 82 -18.19 -7.01 26.59
N GLU A 83 -16.89 -6.99 26.87
CA GLU A 83 -16.22 -5.84 27.46
C GLU A 83 -15.78 -4.83 26.40
N ARG A 84 -15.52 -3.58 26.85
CA ARG A 84 -15.15 -2.46 25.99
C ARG A 84 -13.89 -2.74 25.17
N GLU A 85 -12.93 -3.42 25.77
CA GLU A 85 -11.64 -3.77 25.18
C GLU A 85 -11.81 -4.68 23.97
N ILE A 86 -12.76 -5.63 24.05
CA ILE A 86 -13.10 -6.52 22.94
C ILE A 86 -13.77 -5.71 21.84
N ALA A 87 -14.73 -4.85 22.18
CA ALA A 87 -15.39 -3.98 21.20
C ALA A 87 -14.38 -3.09 20.46
N LEU A 88 -13.46 -2.45 21.18
CA LEU A 88 -12.38 -1.65 20.59
C LEU A 88 -11.48 -2.49 19.68
N SER A 89 -11.11 -3.70 20.09
CA SER A 89 -10.24 -4.58 19.31
C SER A 89 -10.88 -5.00 17.98
N VAL A 90 -12.19 -5.31 17.99
CA VAL A 90 -12.94 -5.63 16.77
C VAL A 90 -13.05 -4.40 15.87
N THR A 91 -13.38 -3.24 16.44
CA THR A 91 -13.45 -1.98 15.69
C THR A 91 -12.12 -1.59 15.06
N ASP A 92 -10.99 -1.76 15.77
CA ASP A 92 -9.65 -1.51 15.22
C ASP A 92 -9.35 -2.42 14.01
N ALA A 93 -9.75 -3.70 14.07
CA ALA A 93 -9.60 -4.60 12.94
C ALA A 93 -10.42 -4.14 11.72
N VAL A 94 -11.66 -3.68 11.94
CA VAL A 94 -12.53 -3.12 10.87
C VAL A 94 -11.95 -1.84 10.29
N TYR A 95 -11.44 -0.94 11.14
CA TYR A 95 -10.78 0.29 10.73
C TYR A 95 -9.55 0.00 9.86
N ARG A 96 -8.68 -0.91 10.30
CA ARG A 96 -7.48 -1.31 9.54
C ARG A 96 -7.83 -1.93 8.20
N PHE A 97 -8.92 -2.69 8.11
CA PHE A 97 -9.37 -3.30 6.86
C PHE A 97 -9.75 -2.27 5.80
N GLN A 98 -10.12 -1.04 6.18
CA GLN A 98 -10.41 0.04 5.22
C GLN A 98 -9.22 0.39 4.33
N LYS A 99 -7.98 0.21 4.82
CA LYS A 99 -6.77 0.39 4.00
C LYS A 99 -6.71 -0.62 2.85
N ILE A 100 -7.20 -1.84 3.07
CA ILE A 100 -7.30 -2.88 2.03
C ILE A 100 -8.41 -2.52 1.04
N ILE A 101 -9.59 -2.11 1.53
CA ILE A 101 -10.71 -1.67 0.67
C ILE A 101 -10.26 -0.50 -0.24
N TYR A 102 -9.57 0.48 0.33
CA TYR A 102 -9.04 1.61 -0.41
C TYR A 102 -8.16 1.18 -1.59
N LYS A 103 -7.20 0.28 -1.34
CA LYS A 103 -6.29 -0.25 -2.37
C LYS A 103 -7.02 -1.14 -3.38
N ALA A 104 -7.95 -1.98 -2.93
CA ALA A 104 -8.74 -2.85 -3.79
C ALA A 104 -9.58 -2.04 -4.80
N ALA A 105 -10.13 -0.91 -4.38
CA ALA A 105 -10.92 -0.03 -5.23
C ALA A 105 -10.08 0.68 -6.32
N CYS A 106 -8.75 0.65 -6.24
CA CYS A 106 -7.85 1.16 -7.27
C CYS A 106 -7.60 0.15 -8.41
N LEU A 107 -8.09 -1.09 -8.29
CA LEU A 107 -7.91 -2.15 -9.28
C LEU A 107 -9.06 -2.15 -10.28
N ASP A 108 -8.73 -2.48 -11.53
CA ASP A 108 -9.71 -2.66 -12.60
C ASP A 108 -10.07 -4.15 -12.75
N GLU A 109 -11.22 -4.46 -13.34
CA GLU A 109 -11.63 -5.85 -13.63
C GLU A 109 -10.56 -6.61 -14.44
N SER A 110 -9.89 -5.90 -15.37
CA SER A 110 -8.79 -6.45 -16.17
C SER A 110 -7.59 -6.91 -15.33
N ASP A 111 -7.37 -6.35 -14.14
CA ASP A 111 -6.29 -6.78 -13.25
C ASP A 111 -6.51 -8.19 -12.69
N PHE A 112 -7.74 -8.70 -12.78
CA PHE A 112 -8.10 -10.04 -12.33
C PHE A 112 -8.13 -11.09 -13.44
N THR A 113 -8.03 -10.68 -14.71
CA THR A 113 -8.20 -11.56 -15.88
C THR A 113 -7.02 -11.56 -16.83
N ASP A 114 -6.32 -10.43 -16.99
CA ASP A 114 -5.15 -10.33 -17.86
C ASP A 114 -3.86 -10.74 -17.14
N PRO A 115 -2.76 -11.03 -17.88
CA PRO A 115 -1.44 -11.16 -17.28
C PRO A 115 -1.03 -9.91 -16.51
N ARG A 116 -0.71 -10.09 -15.22
CA ARG A 116 -0.17 -9.06 -14.33
C ARG A 116 1.11 -9.55 -13.67
N LEU A 117 2.12 -8.70 -13.65
CA LEU A 117 3.35 -8.96 -12.91
C LEU A 117 3.42 -7.99 -11.73
N PHE A 118 3.62 -8.52 -10.53
CA PHE A 118 3.98 -7.71 -9.38
C PHE A 118 5.45 -7.95 -9.04
N ILE A 119 6.21 -6.86 -8.93
CA ILE A 119 7.59 -6.90 -8.48
C ILE A 119 7.59 -6.51 -7.01
N TYR A 120 7.63 -7.53 -6.16
CA TYR A 120 7.70 -7.37 -4.73
C TYR A 120 9.13 -6.97 -4.34
N VAL A 121 9.27 -5.82 -3.67
CA VAL A 121 10.57 -5.31 -3.26
C VAL A 121 10.91 -5.89 -1.89
N ASP A 122 11.98 -6.66 -1.80
CA ASP A 122 12.53 -7.16 -0.54
C ASP A 122 13.73 -6.30 -0.12
N GLY A 123 13.84 -5.97 1.17
CA GLY A 123 14.84 -5.04 1.67
C GLY A 123 14.87 -4.98 3.20
N GLU A 124 15.93 -4.38 3.74
CA GLU A 124 16.01 -4.04 5.15
C GLU A 124 14.91 -3.05 5.49
N THR A 125 13.99 -3.49 6.33
CA THR A 125 12.81 -2.71 6.68
C THR A 125 12.81 -2.46 8.18
N GLY A 126 12.20 -1.35 8.60
CA GLY A 126 12.11 -1.00 10.01
C GLY A 126 11.37 -2.05 10.85
N PRO A 127 11.24 -1.86 12.17
CA PRO A 127 10.63 -2.84 13.08
C PRO A 127 9.18 -3.25 12.71
N SER A 128 8.51 -2.46 11.86
CA SER A 128 7.17 -2.76 11.32
C SER A 128 7.16 -3.70 10.10
N GLY A 129 8.33 -4.20 9.67
CA GLY A 129 8.48 -5.03 8.47
C GLY A 129 8.32 -4.22 7.18
N ASN A 130 8.05 -4.93 6.08
CA ASN A 130 8.07 -4.36 4.74
C ASN A 130 6.89 -3.43 4.44
N ILE A 131 7.10 -2.14 4.64
CA ILE A 131 6.14 -1.05 4.36
C ILE A 131 6.21 -0.53 2.91
N MET A 132 7.11 -1.07 2.08
CA MET A 132 7.36 -0.54 0.73
C MET A 132 6.36 -1.06 -0.30
N ASN A 133 5.72 -2.19 0.00
CA ASN A 133 4.83 -2.86 -0.93
C ASN A 133 3.36 -2.65 -0.52
N SER A 134 2.56 -2.19 -1.46
CA SER A 134 1.11 -2.29 -1.36
C SER A 134 0.67 -3.78 -1.41
N PRO A 135 -0.51 -4.14 -0.90
CA PRO A 135 -0.95 -5.54 -0.75
C PRO A 135 -1.43 -6.18 -2.07
N TRP A 136 -0.71 -5.94 -3.16
CA TRP A 136 -1.09 -6.42 -4.50
C TRP A 136 -0.99 -7.94 -4.63
N ASP A 137 -0.06 -8.57 -3.91
CA ASP A 137 0.05 -10.03 -3.81
C ASP A 137 -1.22 -10.67 -3.25
N GLN A 138 -1.81 -10.07 -2.21
CA GLN A 138 -3.04 -10.54 -1.58
C GLN A 138 -4.26 -10.23 -2.44
N LEU A 139 -4.33 -9.01 -2.99
CA LEU A 139 -5.48 -8.57 -3.78
C LEU A 139 -5.57 -9.27 -5.14
N LEU A 140 -4.44 -9.55 -5.79
CA LEU A 140 -4.40 -10.13 -7.13
C LEU A 140 -4.24 -11.65 -7.14
N SER A 141 -4.17 -12.30 -5.97
CA SER A 141 -4.10 -13.76 -5.86
C SER A 141 -5.21 -14.53 -6.60
N PRO A 142 -6.45 -13.99 -6.78
CA PRO A 142 -7.48 -14.67 -7.56
C PRO A 142 -7.20 -14.71 -9.08
N ASN A 143 -6.28 -13.89 -9.61
CA ASN A 143 -5.97 -13.87 -11.03
C ASN A 143 -5.05 -15.07 -11.40
N PRO A 144 -5.49 -16.01 -12.26
CA PRO A 144 -4.69 -17.18 -12.63
C PRO A 144 -3.45 -16.84 -13.49
N LEU A 145 -3.41 -15.65 -14.08
CA LEU A 145 -2.29 -15.13 -14.89
C LEU A 145 -1.42 -14.13 -14.13
N PHE A 146 -1.69 -13.93 -12.83
CA PHE A 146 -0.86 -13.14 -11.96
C PHE A 146 0.46 -13.86 -11.69
N SER A 147 1.53 -13.09 -11.58
CA SER A 147 2.82 -13.61 -11.14
C SER A 147 3.50 -12.57 -10.27
N MET A 148 4.17 -13.05 -9.23
CA MET A 148 4.98 -12.22 -8.35
C MET A 148 6.45 -12.62 -8.50
N VAL A 149 7.33 -11.63 -8.53
CA VAL A 149 8.78 -11.84 -8.45
C VAL A 149 9.34 -10.98 -7.34
N ASN A 150 10.25 -11.56 -6.55
CA ASN A 150 10.94 -10.83 -5.49
C ASN A 150 12.17 -10.13 -6.08
N TYR A 151 12.36 -8.86 -5.72
CA TYR A 151 13.53 -8.08 -6.05
C TYR A 151 14.18 -7.55 -4.78
N THR A 152 15.39 -8.00 -4.46
CA THR A 152 16.15 -7.49 -3.32
C THR A 152 16.84 -6.18 -3.69
N LEU A 153 16.60 -5.12 -2.91
CA LEU A 153 17.25 -3.82 -3.11
C LEU A 153 18.77 -3.96 -3.02
N ARG A 154 19.48 -3.25 -3.90
CA ARG A 154 20.93 -3.13 -3.84
C ARG A 154 21.31 -1.88 -3.07
N ASN A 155 22.33 -2.00 -2.23
CA ASN A 155 22.86 -0.92 -1.36
C ASN A 155 21.83 -0.40 -0.35
N ASP A 156 21.08 -1.32 0.26
CA ASP A 156 19.98 -1.03 1.17
C ASP A 156 20.44 -0.68 2.59
N ASN A 157 21.42 0.22 2.70
CA ASN A 157 21.94 0.66 3.99
C ASN A 157 21.00 1.72 4.58
N TRP A 158 19.95 1.29 5.27
CA TRP A 158 19.09 2.20 6.02
C TRP A 158 19.77 2.62 7.32
N ASN A 159 20.09 3.90 7.45
CA ASN A 159 20.34 4.44 8.79
C ASN A 159 19.01 4.45 9.53
N GLN A 160 18.96 3.88 10.74
CA GLN A 160 17.79 4.02 11.60
C GLN A 160 17.40 5.49 11.70
N LEU A 161 16.15 5.80 11.35
CA LEU A 161 15.58 7.13 11.58
C LEU A 161 15.56 7.36 13.09
N THR A 162 16.53 8.12 13.59
CA THR A 162 16.57 8.51 15.00
C THR A 162 15.81 9.82 15.17
N THR A 163 15.09 9.91 16.28
CA THR A 163 14.51 11.18 16.70
C THR A 163 15.44 11.96 17.63
N GLN A 164 16.65 11.43 17.91
CA GLN A 164 17.66 12.10 18.72
C GLN A 164 18.00 13.47 18.12
N GLY A 165 17.76 14.53 18.90
CA GLY A 165 17.97 15.91 18.48
C GLY A 165 16.73 16.64 17.92
N ILE A 166 15.61 15.95 17.67
CA ILE A 166 14.36 16.59 17.24
C ILE A 166 13.46 16.88 18.44
N SER A 167 13.05 18.15 18.63
CA SER A 167 12.20 18.58 19.76
C SER A 167 10.83 17.89 19.77
N TYR A 168 10.29 17.61 20.96
CA TYR A 168 8.96 17.02 21.12
C TYR A 168 7.85 17.81 20.42
N TRP A 169 7.93 19.14 20.43
CA TRP A 169 6.99 20.02 19.74
C TRP A 169 7.04 19.88 18.22
N SER A 170 8.22 19.66 17.66
CA SER A 170 8.38 19.41 16.22
C SER A 170 7.81 18.04 15.83
N ARG A 171 7.96 17.01 16.68
CA ARG A 171 7.41 15.67 16.43
C ARG A 171 5.89 15.69 16.44
N TYR A 172 5.28 16.32 17.45
CA TYR A 172 3.83 16.49 17.55
C TYR A 172 3.24 17.16 16.30
N LYS A 173 3.89 18.21 15.80
CA LYS A 173 3.43 18.98 14.63
C LYS A 173 3.48 18.20 13.31
N ILE A 174 4.44 17.26 13.17
CA ILE A 174 4.70 16.57 11.90
C ILE A 174 3.97 15.22 11.83
N ALA A 175 3.90 14.48 12.94
CA ALA A 175 3.44 13.10 12.92
C ALA A 175 2.45 12.76 14.06
N GLY A 176 1.87 13.78 14.71
CA GLY A 176 0.82 13.59 15.71
C GLY A 176 1.30 12.96 17.02
N PHE A 177 0.34 12.59 17.89
CA PHE A 177 0.62 12.06 19.23
C PHE A 177 1.33 10.70 19.21
N GLU A 178 1.12 9.90 18.16
CA GLU A 178 1.68 8.55 18.01
C GLU A 178 3.22 8.52 18.01
N THR A 179 3.88 9.62 17.59
CA THR A 179 5.35 9.75 17.54
C THR A 179 5.99 10.43 18.77
N ILE A 180 5.18 10.76 19.77
CA ILE A 180 5.69 11.18 21.09
C ILE A 180 5.98 9.95 21.96
N VAL A 181 5.17 8.91 21.80
CA VAL A 181 5.17 7.71 22.66
C VAL A 181 6.05 6.59 22.09
N TYR A 182 6.18 6.52 20.76
CA TYR A 182 7.14 5.67 20.03
C TYR A 182 8.35 6.47 19.54
#